data_AF-A0A1S4EN86-F1
#
_entry.id   AF-A0A1S4EN86-F1
#
_cell.length_a   1.000
_cell.length_b   1.000
_cell.length_c   1.000
_cell.angle_alpha   90.00
_cell.angle_beta   90.00
_cell.angle_gamma   90.00
#
_symmetry.space_group_name_H-M   'P 1'
#
loop_
_entity.id
_entity.type
_entity.pdbx_description
1 polymer ?
#
loop_
_entity_poly.entity_id
_entity_poly.type
_entity_poly.pdbx_seq_one_letter_code
_entity_poly.pdbx_strand_id
1 'polypeptide(L)'
;MSNMVFFQEQNMGQRASDTRGITFEDVRVPKENVLLGEGAGFKIAMDTFDKTRPPVAAGAVGLAQRCLDEATKYALERKAFGVPIAAHQVKY
;
A
#
# COMPACT_ATOMS: atom_id res chain seq x y z
N MET A 1 8.16 -4.18 -33.75
CA MET A 1 8.56 -3.64 -32.44
C MET A 1 7.38 -2.85 -31.92
N SER A 2 6.59 -3.42 -31.01
CA SER A 2 5.38 -2.79 -30.49
C SER A 2 5.74 -1.69 -29.50
N ASN A 3 5.30 -0.46 -29.77
CA ASN A 3 5.38 0.70 -28.89
C ASN A 3 4.55 0.43 -27.63
N MET A 4 5.20 0.05 -26.53
CA MET A 4 4.53 -0.09 -25.24
C MET A 4 4.85 1.16 -24.41
N VAL A 5 3.91 2.10 -24.36
CA VAL A 5 4.00 3.31 -23.53
C VAL A 5 3.28 3.03 -22.22
N PHE A 6 4.00 3.03 -21.12
CA PHE A 6 3.43 2.85 -19.79
C PHE A 6 3.35 4.18 -19.05
N PHE A 7 2.14 4.68 -18.81
CA PHE A 7 1.93 5.84 -17.96
C PHE A 7 1.91 5.43 -16.49
N GLN A 8 2.71 6.10 -15.66
CA GLN A 8 2.68 5.90 -14.21
C GLN A 8 1.43 6.58 -13.64
N GLU A 9 0.67 5.82 -12.85
CA GLU A 9 -0.55 6.29 -12.20
C GLU A 9 -0.28 7.42 -11.21
N GLN A 10 -1.13 8.45 -11.24
CA GLN A 10 -1.08 9.57 -10.31
C GLN A 10 -1.95 9.29 -9.09
N ASN A 11 -1.37 8.58 -8.12
CA ASN A 11 -2.04 8.22 -6.88
C ASN A 11 -1.99 9.34 -5.82
N MET A 12 -2.99 9.37 -4.94
CA MET A 12 -3.05 10.29 -3.78
C MET A 12 -1.90 10.08 -2.79
N GLY A 13 -1.40 8.84 -2.67
CA GLY A 13 -0.31 8.46 -1.77
C GLY A 13 0.52 7.32 -2.38
N GLN A 14 1.46 6.77 -1.59
CA GLN A 14 2.37 5.71 -2.04
C GLN A 14 3.04 6.02 -3.40
N ARG A 15 3.39 7.30 -3.65
CA ARG A 15 3.86 7.80 -4.95
C ARG A 15 5.18 7.17 -5.43
N ALA A 16 5.92 6.54 -4.52
CA ALA A 16 7.11 5.76 -4.84
C ALA A 16 6.80 4.36 -5.40
N SER A 17 5.55 3.89 -5.31
CA SER A 17 5.08 2.66 -5.91
C SER A 17 4.95 2.82 -7.41
N ASP A 18 5.47 1.85 -8.15
CA ASP A 18 5.42 1.83 -9.60
C ASP A 18 4.14 1.17 -10.11
N THR A 19 3.08 1.97 -10.25
CA THR A 19 1.73 1.50 -10.60
C THR A 19 1.38 1.94 -12.02
N ARG A 20 0.91 1.02 -12.87
CA ARG A 20 0.66 1.23 -14.29
C ARG A 20 -0.54 0.39 -14.77
N GLY A 21 -1.31 0.93 -15.71
CA GLY A 21 -2.23 0.12 -16.52
C GLY A 21 -1.48 -0.78 -17.50
N ILE A 22 -2.03 -1.98 -17.74
CA ILE A 22 -1.55 -2.94 -18.74
C ILE A 22 -2.75 -3.37 -19.59
N THR A 23 -2.58 -3.34 -20.91
CA THR A 23 -3.59 -3.80 -21.89
C THR A 23 -3.06 -5.00 -22.65
N PHE A 24 -3.91 -5.99 -22.92
CA PHE A 24 -3.58 -7.17 -23.72
C PHE A 24 -4.40 -7.14 -25.02
N GLU A 25 -3.75 -6.78 -26.14
CA GLU A 25 -4.35 -6.79 -27.48
C GLU A 25 -3.61 -7.83 -28.34
N ASP A 26 -4.35 -8.83 -28.85
CA ASP A 26 -3.82 -9.92 -29.69
C ASP A 26 -2.57 -10.64 -29.16
N VAL A 27 -2.42 -10.70 -27.82
CA VAL A 27 -1.27 -11.32 -27.17
C VAL A 27 -1.37 -12.84 -27.25
N ARG A 28 -0.37 -13.46 -27.88
CA ARG A 28 -0.24 -14.92 -27.95
C ARG A 28 0.45 -15.45 -26.69
N VAL A 29 -0.23 -16.30 -25.95
CA VAL A 29 0.30 -16.97 -24.76
C VAL A 29 0.43 -18.48 -25.05
N PRO A 30 1.62 -19.06 -24.92
CA PRO A 30 1.81 -20.51 -25.07
C PRO A 30 1.01 -21.32 -24.03
N LYS A 31 0.58 -22.53 -24.39
CA LYS A 31 -0.26 -23.37 -23.52
C LYS A 31 0.48 -23.77 -22.24
N GLU A 32 1.79 -23.95 -22.32
CA GLU A 32 2.68 -24.25 -21.21
C GLU A 32 2.75 -23.12 -20.15
N ASN A 33 2.34 -21.89 -20.49
CA ASN A 33 2.28 -20.78 -19.56
C ASN A 33 0.95 -20.73 -18.77
N VAL A 34 0.03 -21.67 -19.00
CA VAL A 34 -1.21 -21.79 -18.20
C VAL A 34 -0.86 -22.31 -16.81
N LEU A 35 -1.02 -21.47 -15.80
CA LEU A 35 -0.72 -21.80 -14.41
C LEU A 35 -1.78 -22.75 -13.84
N LEU A 36 -1.34 -23.92 -13.36
CA LEU A 36 -2.15 -24.94 -12.67
C LEU A 36 -3.38 -25.49 -13.44
N GLY A 37 -3.61 -25.05 -14.67
CA GLY A 37 -4.72 -25.50 -15.53
C GLY A 37 -5.88 -24.51 -15.62
N GLU A 38 -6.74 -24.73 -16.62
CA GLU A 38 -7.93 -23.90 -16.86
C GLU A 38 -8.88 -23.96 -15.65
N GLY A 39 -9.46 -22.82 -15.27
CA GLY A 39 -10.38 -22.69 -14.14
C GLY A 39 -9.72 -22.57 -12.76
N ALA A 40 -8.39 -22.76 -12.65
CA ALA A 40 -7.68 -22.66 -11.36
C ALA A 40 -7.47 -21.22 -10.84
N GLY A 41 -7.85 -20.19 -11.62
CA GLY A 41 -7.51 -18.79 -11.35
C GLY A 41 -7.99 -18.27 -9.98
N PHE A 42 -9.18 -18.65 -9.54
CA PHE A 42 -9.70 -18.22 -8.23
C PHE A 42 -8.85 -18.77 -7.07
N LYS A 43 -8.47 -20.05 -7.15
CA LYS A 43 -7.61 -20.68 -6.14
C LYS A 43 -6.26 -19.97 -6.05
N ILE A 44 -5.62 -19.70 -7.19
CA ILE A 44 -4.34 -18.98 -7.25
C ILE A 44 -4.45 -17.59 -6.60
N ALA A 45 -5.54 -16.86 -6.89
CA ALA A 45 -5.79 -15.55 -6.30
C ALA A 45 -5.96 -15.63 -4.77
N MET A 46 -6.72 -16.60 -4.26
CA MET A 46 -6.92 -16.77 -2.82
C MET A 46 -5.64 -17.20 -2.11
N ASP A 47 -4.88 -18.15 -2.67
CA ASP A 47 -3.57 -18.58 -2.14
C ASP A 47 -2.58 -17.40 -2.06
N THR A 48 -2.67 -16.46 -2.99
CA THR A 48 -1.87 -15.23 -2.99
C THR A 48 -2.35 -14.28 -1.88
N PHE A 49 -3.65 -14.08 -1.73
CA PHE A 49 -4.18 -13.21 -0.66
C PHE A 49 -3.86 -13.72 0.74
N ASP A 50 -3.90 -15.02 0.97
CA ASP A 50 -3.55 -15.59 2.27
C ASP A 50 -2.10 -15.29 2.65
N LYS A 51 -1.21 -15.21 1.66
CA LYS A 51 0.20 -14.83 1.86
C LYS A 51 0.41 -13.33 2.01
N THR A 52 -0.35 -12.50 1.30
CA THR A 52 -0.13 -11.04 1.28
C THR A 52 -0.87 -10.28 2.39
N ARG A 53 -1.95 -10.83 2.95
CA ARG A 53 -2.68 -10.19 4.05
C ARG A 53 -1.82 -9.96 5.31
N PRO A 54 -1.07 -10.94 5.84
CA PRO A 54 -0.23 -10.73 7.02
C PRO A 54 0.80 -9.59 6.88
N PRO A 55 1.61 -9.50 5.80
CA PRO A 55 2.57 -8.41 5.66
C PRO A 55 1.89 -7.04 5.47
N VAL A 56 0.70 -6.96 4.85
CA VAL A 56 -0.08 -5.72 4.78
C VAL A 56 -0.48 -5.26 6.19
N ALA A 57 -0.98 -6.16 7.03
CA ALA A 57 -1.34 -5.85 8.41
C ALA A 57 -0.11 -5.43 9.24
N ALA A 58 1.01 -6.13 9.09
CA ALA A 58 2.27 -5.77 9.75
C ALA A 58 2.76 -4.36 9.33
N GLY A 59 2.68 -4.05 8.03
CA GLY A 59 3.01 -2.71 7.52
C GLY A 59 2.11 -1.62 8.10
N ALA A 60 0.80 -1.88 8.23
CA ALA A 60 -0.14 -0.94 8.82
C ALA A 60 0.18 -0.65 10.30
N VAL A 61 0.51 -1.68 11.09
CA VAL A 61 0.90 -1.52 12.50
C VAL A 61 2.21 -0.74 12.62
N GLY A 62 3.20 -1.03 11.78
CA GLY A 62 4.46 -0.29 11.77
C GLY A 62 4.27 1.20 11.44
N LEU A 63 3.40 1.50 10.47
CA LEU A 63 3.05 2.88 10.13
C LEU A 63 2.32 3.57 11.29
N ALA A 64 1.37 2.89 11.94
CA ALA A 64 0.65 3.42 13.09
C ALA A 64 1.61 3.79 14.24
N GLN A 65 2.61 2.94 14.52
CA GLN A 65 3.63 3.25 15.52
C GLN A 65 4.43 4.49 15.13
N ARG A 66 4.87 4.60 13.87
CA ARG A 66 5.61 5.80 13.42
C ARG A 66 4.75 7.06 13.53
N CYS A 67 3.46 6.98 13.19
CA CYS A 67 2.53 8.09 13.37
C CYS A 67 2.42 8.52 14.83
N LEU A 68 2.35 7.56 15.76
CA LEU A 68 2.31 7.84 17.19
C LEU A 68 3.61 8.52 17.67
N ASP A 69 4.77 8.03 17.24
CA ASP A 69 6.07 8.58 17.61
C ASP A 69 6.20 10.05 17.17
N GLU A 70 5.88 10.34 15.91
CA GLU A 70 5.95 11.70 15.34
C GLU A 70 4.92 12.64 15.98
N ALA A 71 3.68 12.16 16.18
CA ALA A 71 2.64 12.95 16.83
C ALA A 71 2.99 13.27 18.28
N THR A 72 3.50 12.30 19.03
CA THR A 72 3.90 12.48 20.43
C THR A 72 5.06 13.46 20.54
N LYS A 73 6.09 13.30 19.69
CA LYS A 73 7.21 14.24 19.64
C LYS A 73 6.74 15.66 19.36
N TYR A 74 5.93 15.85 18.32
CA TYR A 74 5.40 17.17 17.97
C TYR A 74 4.55 17.76 19.09
N ALA A 75 3.74 16.95 19.77
CA ALA A 75 2.89 17.40 20.86
C ALA A 75 3.65 17.92 22.08
N LEU A 76 4.83 17.35 22.36
CA LEU A 76 5.70 17.75 23.47
C LEU A 76 6.56 18.97 23.13
N GLU A 77 6.88 19.19 21.85
CA GLU A 77 7.72 20.32 21.39
C GLU A 77 6.90 21.56 21.05
N ARG A 78 5.76 21.40 20.37
CA ARG A 78 4.93 22.51 19.90
C ARG A 78 4.24 23.20 21.08
N LYS A 79 4.45 24.51 21.23
CA LYS A 79 3.75 25.34 22.22
C LYS A 79 2.60 26.12 21.61
N ALA A 80 1.48 26.19 22.33
CA ALA A 80 0.37 27.09 22.08
C ALA A 80 -0.22 27.52 23.43
N PHE A 81 -0.67 28.77 23.54
CA PHE A 81 -1.18 29.33 24.81
C PHE A 81 -0.18 29.19 25.97
N GLY A 82 1.12 29.39 25.68
CA GLY A 82 2.19 29.43 26.69
C GLY A 82 2.78 28.08 27.11
N VAL A 83 2.15 26.95 26.76
CA VAL A 83 2.60 25.60 27.17
C VAL A 83 2.65 24.63 25.98
N PRO A 84 3.38 23.49 26.08
CA PRO A 84 3.31 22.43 25.09
C PRO A 84 1.88 21.95 24.84
N ILE A 85 1.52 21.63 23.60
CA ILE A 85 0.14 21.24 23.26
C ILE A 85 -0.29 19.94 23.95
N ALA A 86 0.66 19.07 24.31
CA ALA A 86 0.40 17.90 25.14
C ALA A 86 -0.20 18.23 26.52
N ALA A 87 -0.02 19.45 27.04
CA ALA A 87 -0.53 19.87 28.34
C ALA A 87 -2.01 20.31 28.32
N HIS A 88 -2.64 20.45 27.15
CA HIS A 88 -4.02 20.91 26.99
C HIS A 88 -5.07 19.80 27.11
N GLN A 89 -4.78 18.71 27.84
CA GLN A 89 -5.74 17.62 28.04
C GLN A 89 -6.93 18.10 28.87
N VAL A 90 -8.15 17.72 28.47
CA VAL A 90 -9.38 17.96 29.24
C VAL A 90 -9.31 17.12 30.51
N LYS A 91 -9.30 17.77 31.68
CA LYS A 91 -9.44 17.11 32.98
C LYS A 91 -10.92 17.18 33.36
N TYR A 92 -11.55 16.02 33.57
CA TYR A 92 -12.89 15.90 34.15
C TYR A 92 -12.82 15.94 35.67
#